data_AF-A0A6J5ZK85-F1
#
_entry.id   AF-A0A6J5ZK85-F1
#
_cell.length_a   1.000
_cell.length_b   1.000
_cell.length_c   1.000
_cell.angle_alpha   90.00
_cell.angle_beta   90.00
_cell.angle_gamma   90.00
#
_symmetry.space_group_name_H-M   'P 1'
#
loop_
_entity.id
_entity.type
_entity.pdbx_description
1 polymer ?
#
loop_
_entity_poly.entity_id
_entity_poly.type
_entity_poly.pdbx_seq_one_letter_code
_entity_poly.pdbx_strand_id
1 'polypeptide(L)'
;MMSNSPSNDPDESRTEALARIEATERGLEQLAATVRASTSELQQELAQLRLNVIEMHNHAVSRPTPLTEPPVGGDAPEGSTEGARLVALDLVGRGVALDEAKQRLIDAFPGVDAERVLREVGATPGV
;
A
#
# COMPACT_ATOMS: atom_id res chain seq x y z
N MET A 1 23.87 -59.16 -30.40
CA MET A 1 23.09 -57.98 -30.81
C MET A 1 21.95 -57.84 -29.81
N MET A 2 22.01 -56.84 -28.92
CA MET A 2 20.94 -56.56 -27.96
C MET A 2 20.02 -55.52 -28.62
N SER A 3 18.83 -55.95 -29.04
CA SER A 3 17.81 -55.09 -29.64
C SER A 3 17.01 -54.42 -28.53
N ASN A 4 17.38 -53.20 -28.14
CA ASN A 4 16.48 -52.32 -27.39
C ASN A 4 15.42 -51.81 -28.37
N SER A 5 14.37 -52.59 -28.59
CA SER A 5 13.18 -52.08 -29.27
C SER A 5 12.47 -51.14 -28.30
N PRO A 6 12.17 -49.88 -28.67
CA PRO A 6 11.32 -49.03 -27.86
C PRO A 6 9.94 -49.70 -27.72
N SER A 7 9.55 -49.97 -26.49
CA SER A 7 8.22 -50.49 -26.17
C SER A 7 7.22 -49.34 -26.36
N ASN A 8 6.30 -49.49 -27.31
CA ASN A 8 5.14 -48.61 -27.48
C ASN A 8 3.95 -49.18 -26.68
N ASP A 9 4.17 -49.49 -25.40
CA ASP A 9 3.09 -49.96 -24.55
C ASP A 9 2.19 -48.76 -24.19
N PRO A 10 0.90 -48.77 -24.58
CA PRO A 10 -0.02 -47.68 -24.26
C PRO A 10 -0.22 -47.50 -22.75
N ASP A 11 -0.05 -48.54 -21.94
CA ASP A 11 -0.13 -48.44 -20.48
C ASP A 11 1.12 -47.79 -19.88
N GLU A 12 2.29 -48.00 -20.48
CA GLU A 12 3.54 -47.31 -20.12
C GLU A 12 3.46 -45.81 -20.46
N SER A 13 2.94 -45.49 -21.65
CA SER A 13 2.70 -44.11 -22.10
C SER A 13 1.70 -43.36 -21.22
N ARG A 14 0.64 -44.05 -20.78
CA ARG A 14 -0.36 -43.49 -19.85
C ARG A 14 0.24 -43.25 -18.46
N THR A 15 1.01 -44.20 -17.97
CA THR A 15 1.67 -44.11 -16.65
C THR A 15 2.67 -42.95 -16.62
N GLU A 16 3.45 -42.78 -17.68
CA GLU A 16 4.38 -41.66 -17.81
C GLU A 16 3.64 -40.30 -17.88
N ALA A 17 2.53 -40.23 -18.63
CA ALA A 17 1.72 -39.02 -18.69
C ALA A 17 1.14 -38.63 -17.32
N LEU A 18 0.65 -39.61 -16.55
CA LEU A 18 0.14 -39.38 -15.19
C LEU A 18 1.27 -38.91 -14.24
N ALA A 19 2.45 -39.51 -14.32
CA ALA A 19 3.60 -39.10 -13.51
C ALA A 19 4.04 -37.66 -13.81
N ARG A 20 3.97 -37.23 -15.08
CA ARG A 20 4.26 -35.84 -15.50
C ARG A 20 3.21 -34.85 -14.99
N ILE A 21 1.93 -35.24 -15.01
CA ILE A 21 0.85 -34.42 -14.44
C ILE A 21 1.07 -34.26 -12.93
N GLU A 22 1.29 -35.35 -12.20
CA GLU A 22 1.50 -35.31 -10.76
C GLU A 22 2.73 -34.47 -10.36
N ALA A 23 3.82 -34.56 -11.13
CA ALA A 23 5.01 -33.72 -10.91
C ALA A 23 4.71 -32.23 -11.15
N THR A 24 3.86 -31.92 -12.15
CA THR A 24 3.44 -30.55 -12.43
C THR A 24 2.54 -30.01 -11.33
N GLU A 25 1.58 -30.80 -10.84
CA GLU A 25 0.70 -30.43 -9.72
C GLU A 25 1.50 -30.13 -8.46
N ARG A 26 2.46 -31.00 -8.10
CA ARG A 26 3.37 -30.74 -6.98
C ARG A 26 4.21 -29.47 -7.18
N GLY A 27 4.66 -29.21 -8.40
CA GLY A 27 5.38 -27.97 -8.73
C GLY A 27 4.51 -26.72 -8.56
N LEU A 28 3.24 -26.78 -8.96
CA LEU A 28 2.28 -25.68 -8.78
C LEU A 28 1.95 -25.45 -7.30
N GLU A 29 1.78 -26.51 -6.51
CA GLU A 29 1.57 -26.40 -5.06
C GLU A 29 2.76 -25.75 -4.35
N GLN A 30 3.98 -26.14 -4.73
CA GLN A 30 5.20 -25.56 -4.17
C GLN A 30 5.33 -24.07 -4.53
N LEU A 31 5.06 -23.70 -5.79
CA LEU A 31 5.05 -22.30 -6.21
C LEU A 31 4.01 -21.48 -5.43
N ALA A 32 2.80 -22.01 -5.26
CA ALA A 32 1.74 -21.37 -4.50
C ALA A 32 2.10 -21.21 -3.01
N ALA A 33 2.85 -22.14 -2.43
CA ALA A 33 3.39 -22.01 -1.07
C ALA A 33 4.46 -20.89 -0.99
N THR A 34 5.39 -20.83 -1.95
CA THR A 34 6.40 -19.77 -2.01
C THR A 34 5.76 -18.39 -2.14
N VAL A 35 4.79 -18.21 -3.05
CA VAL A 35 4.08 -16.94 -3.23
C VAL A 35 3.38 -16.51 -1.94
N ARG A 36 2.72 -17.44 -1.23
CA ARG A 36 2.08 -17.15 0.06
C ARG A 36 3.10 -16.71 1.12
N ALA A 37 4.25 -17.38 1.21
CA ALA A 37 5.31 -17.03 2.15
C ALA A 37 5.85 -15.62 1.88
N SER A 38 6.24 -15.31 0.63
CA SER A 38 6.73 -13.97 0.26
C SER A 38 5.67 -12.89 0.45
N THR A 39 4.39 -13.20 0.19
CA THR A 39 3.29 -12.25 0.46
C THR A 39 3.16 -11.97 1.96
N SER A 40 3.31 -12.98 2.82
CA SER A 40 3.29 -12.80 4.27
C SER A 40 4.46 -11.93 4.76
N GLU A 41 5.67 -12.14 4.22
CA GLU A 41 6.84 -11.34 4.55
C GLU A 41 6.64 -9.86 4.17
N LEU A 42 6.18 -9.61 2.94
CA LEU A 42 5.87 -8.25 2.48
C LEU A 42 4.76 -7.58 3.30
N GLN A 43 3.74 -8.32 3.73
CA GLN A 43 2.70 -7.80 4.62
C GLN A 43 3.26 -7.40 6.00
N GLN A 44 4.21 -8.16 6.54
CA GLN A 44 4.89 -7.83 7.79
C GLN A 44 5.77 -6.58 7.65
N GLU A 45 6.56 -6.48 6.57
CA GLU A 45 7.37 -5.29 6.29
C GLU A 45 6.51 -4.04 6.13
N LEU A 46 5.40 -4.14 5.41
CA LEU A 46 4.46 -3.04 5.25
C LEU A 46 3.81 -2.64 6.58
N ALA A 47 3.45 -3.61 7.43
CA ALA A 47 2.93 -3.33 8.76
C ALA A 47 3.95 -2.60 9.64
N GLN A 48 5.22 -3.03 9.62
CA GLN A 48 6.30 -2.37 10.34
C GLN A 48 6.53 -0.94 9.83
N LEU A 49 6.51 -0.73 8.51
CA LEU A 49 6.65 0.60 7.93
C LEU A 49 5.51 1.54 8.36
N ARG A 50 4.26 1.02 8.39
CA ARG A 50 3.10 1.78 8.88
C ARG A 50 3.27 2.19 10.34
N LEU A 51 3.74 1.29 11.20
CA LEU A 51 4.04 1.61 12.61
C LEU A 51 5.12 2.69 12.72
N ASN A 52 6.21 2.57 11.97
CA ASN A 52 7.28 3.57 11.98
C ASN A 52 6.76 4.97 11.56
N VAL A 53 5.90 5.05 10.54
CA VAL A 53 5.29 6.31 10.11
C VAL A 53 4.40 6.90 11.20
N ILE A 54 3.60 6.08 11.88
CA ILE A 54 2.76 6.52 13.00
C ILE A 54 3.64 7.03 14.16
N GLU A 55 4.72 6.32 14.50
CA GLU A 55 5.65 6.75 15.55
C GLU A 55 6.34 8.08 15.22
N MET A 56 6.82 8.25 13.98
CA MET A 56 7.40 9.51 13.53
C MET A 56 6.38 10.65 13.60
N HIS A 57 5.14 10.41 13.16
CA HIS A 57 4.06 11.40 13.23
C HIS A 57 3.75 11.77 14.69
N ASN A 58 3.57 10.76 15.56
CA ASN A 58 3.33 10.98 16.97
C ASN A 58 4.46 11.76 17.62
N HIS A 59 5.72 11.46 17.31
CA HIS A 59 6.85 12.21 17.83
C HIS A 59 6.89 13.65 17.28
N ALA A 60 6.56 13.88 16.01
CA ALA A 60 6.47 15.22 15.44
C ALA A 60 5.37 16.07 16.10
N VAL A 61 4.23 15.45 16.44
CA VAL A 61 3.08 16.12 17.06
C VAL A 61 3.22 16.24 18.59
N SER A 62 3.88 15.28 19.24
CA SER A 62 4.03 15.22 20.70
C SER A 62 5.25 15.95 21.24
N ARG A 63 6.18 16.39 20.38
CA ARG A 63 7.17 17.37 20.81
C ARG A 63 6.41 18.66 21.16
N PRO A 64 6.45 19.14 22.41
CA PRO A 64 5.98 20.47 22.69
C PRO A 64 6.93 21.41 21.96
N THR A 65 6.50 21.94 20.82
CA THR A 65 7.07 23.18 20.31
C THR A 65 6.98 24.17 21.47
N PRO A 66 8.08 24.77 21.93
CA PRO A 66 8.00 25.83 22.92
C PRO A 66 7.07 26.89 22.32
N LEU A 67 5.95 27.18 22.96
CA LEU A 67 4.99 28.22 22.54
C LEU A 67 5.58 29.64 22.65
N THR A 68 6.90 29.78 22.66
CA THR A 68 7.59 31.06 22.80
C THR A 68 8.04 31.67 21.48
N GLU A 69 8.01 30.97 20.36
CA GLU A 69 8.31 31.60 19.07
C GLU A 69 7.38 31.07 17.97
N PRO A 70 6.62 31.95 17.27
CA PRO A 70 5.99 31.54 16.03
C PRO A 70 7.09 31.04 15.07
N PRO A 71 6.85 29.98 14.29
CA PRO A 71 7.83 29.54 13.32
C PRO A 71 8.01 30.65 12.28
N VAL A 72 9.05 31.47 12.43
CA VAL A 72 9.43 32.48 11.45
C VAL A 72 10.56 31.93 10.59
N GLY A 73 10.20 31.73 9.33
CA GLY A 73 11.00 31.22 8.21
C GLY A 73 10.19 30.16 7.47
N GLY A 74 9.20 30.47 6.63
CA GLY A 74 9.25 31.43 5.50
C GLY A 74 9.93 30.70 4.33
N ASP A 75 9.24 30.02 3.41
CA ASP A 75 8.43 30.58 2.32
C ASP A 75 7.47 29.53 1.71
N ALA A 76 6.57 28.93 2.49
CA ALA A 76 5.38 28.32 1.86
C ALA A 76 4.36 29.45 1.78
N PRO A 77 4.06 30.02 0.59
CA PRO A 77 3.16 31.15 0.50
C PRO A 77 1.86 30.78 1.21
N GLU A 78 1.37 31.67 2.08
CA GLU A 78 0.02 31.59 2.62
C GLU A 78 -0.92 31.38 1.41
N GLY A 79 -1.50 30.18 1.28
CA GLY A 79 -2.21 29.73 0.07
C GLY A 79 -1.52 28.64 -0.78
N SER A 80 -0.41 28.04 -0.33
CA SER A 80 0.27 26.96 -1.08
C SER A 80 -0.47 25.63 -0.99
N THR A 81 -0.53 24.92 -2.12
CA THR A 81 -1.12 23.58 -2.26
C THR A 81 -0.51 22.55 -1.30
N GLU A 82 0.75 22.73 -0.91
CA GLU A 82 1.45 21.80 -0.01
C GLU A 82 0.92 21.89 1.44
N GLY A 83 0.63 23.11 1.92
CA GLY A 83 -0.03 23.31 3.21
C GLY A 83 -1.45 22.72 3.24
N ALA A 84 -2.18 22.87 2.13
CA ALA A 84 -3.52 22.28 2.00
C ALA A 84 -3.48 20.74 2.02
N ARG A 85 -2.46 20.10 1.42
CA ARG A 85 -2.30 18.64 1.46
C ARG A 85 -2.08 18.10 2.87
N LEU A 86 -1.25 18.77 3.67
CA LEU A 86 -1.01 18.36 5.05
C LEU A 86 -2.28 18.42 5.90
N VAL A 87 -3.06 19.51 5.74
CA VAL A 87 -4.35 19.66 6.44
C VAL A 87 -5.37 18.63 5.94
N ALA A 88 -5.41 18.35 4.64
CA ALA A 88 -6.29 17.33 4.08
C ALA A 88 -5.98 15.93 4.62
N LEU A 89 -4.70 15.58 4.74
CA LEU A 89 -4.27 14.31 5.29
C LEU A 89 -4.67 14.15 6.77
N ASP A 90 -4.53 15.20 7.58
CA ASP A 90 -4.96 15.22 8.99
C ASP A 90 -6.48 15.05 9.13
N LEU A 91 -7.27 15.76 8.30
CA LEU A 91 -8.73 15.66 8.31
C LEU A 91 -9.22 14.25 7.94
N VAL A 92 -8.63 13.64 6.91
CA VAL A 92 -8.93 12.25 6.50
C VAL A 92 -8.49 11.26 7.58
N GLY A 93 -7.30 11.43 8.17
CA GLY A 93 -6.79 10.58 9.24
C GLY A 93 -7.67 10.60 10.50
N ARG A 94 -8.37 11.70 10.77
CA ARG A 94 -9.34 11.84 11.86
C ARG A 94 -10.73 11.28 11.53
N GLY A 95 -10.96 10.80 10.31
CA GLY A 95 -12.26 10.31 9.86
C GLY A 95 -13.30 11.42 9.68
N VAL A 96 -12.87 12.67 9.44
CA VAL A 96 -13.78 13.78 9.13
C VAL A 96 -14.50 13.47 7.81
N ALA A 97 -15.81 13.68 7.77
CA ALA A 97 -16.60 13.49 6.57
C ALA A 97 -16.04 14.35 5.42
N LEU A 98 -16.02 13.83 4.20
CA LEU A 98 -15.36 14.50 3.07
C LEU A 98 -15.90 15.89 2.79
N ASP A 99 -17.21 16.09 2.91
CA ASP A 99 -17.84 17.39 2.70
C ASP A 99 -17.37 18.41 3.75
N GLU A 100 -17.23 17.96 4.99
CA GLU A 100 -16.73 18.79 6.08
C GLU A 100 -15.21 19.06 5.93
N ALA A 101 -14.44 18.06 5.52
CA ALA A 101 -13.01 18.23 5.23
C ALA A 101 -12.78 19.21 4.07
N LYS A 102 -13.61 19.12 3.02
CA LYS A 102 -13.59 20.03 1.87
C LYS A 102 -13.90 21.46 2.29
N GLN A 103 -14.94 21.67 3.08
CA GLN A 103 -15.29 23.02 3.54
C GLN A 103 -14.18 23.62 4.40
N ARG A 104 -13.63 22.86 5.34
CA ARG A 104 -12.51 23.31 6.18
C ARG A 104 -11.25 23.65 5.38
N LEU A 105 -10.98 22.92 4.30
CA LEU A 105 -9.87 23.23 3.39
C LEU A 105 -10.11 24.51 2.58
N ILE A 106 -11.33 24.74 2.11
CA ILE A 106 -11.70 25.97 1.40
C ILE A 106 -11.56 27.19 2.32
N ASP A 107 -12.01 27.06 3.57
CA ASP A 107 -11.96 28.14 4.56
C ASP A 107 -10.51 28.45 4.97
N ALA A 108 -9.65 27.43 5.10
CA ALA A 108 -8.26 27.58 5.50
C ALA A 108 -7.33 27.98 4.34
N PHE A 109 -7.63 27.57 3.10
CA PHE A 109 -6.81 27.81 1.92
C PHE A 109 -7.67 28.33 0.75
N PRO A 110 -8.17 29.58 0.85
CA PRO A 110 -8.97 30.18 -0.20
C PRO A 110 -8.15 30.25 -1.51
N GLY A 111 -8.68 29.62 -2.58
CA GLY A 111 -8.01 29.54 -3.89
C GLY A 111 -7.35 28.20 -4.20
N VAL A 112 -7.27 27.28 -3.23
CA VAL A 112 -6.82 25.91 -3.48
C VAL A 112 -8.00 25.04 -3.93
N ASP A 113 -7.76 24.17 -4.91
CA ASP A 113 -8.72 23.12 -5.31
C ASP A 113 -8.75 22.03 -4.24
N ALA A 114 -9.57 22.26 -3.20
CA ALA A 114 -9.73 21.35 -2.06
C ALA A 114 -10.13 19.93 -2.49
N GLU A 115 -10.87 19.79 -3.59
CA GLU A 115 -11.34 18.49 -4.07
C GLU A 115 -10.21 17.70 -4.73
N ARG A 116 -9.38 18.37 -5.53
CA ARG A 116 -8.15 17.78 -6.06
C ARG A 116 -7.20 17.40 -4.93
N VAL A 117 -7.02 18.26 -3.93
CA VAL A 117 -6.14 17.99 -2.78
C VAL A 117 -6.63 16.78 -1.98
N LEU A 118 -7.93 16.68 -1.70
CA LEU A 118 -8.53 15.52 -1.03
C LEU A 118 -8.33 14.23 -1.84
N ARG A 119 -8.49 14.27 -3.16
CA ARG A 119 -8.20 13.12 -4.03
C ARG A 119 -6.72 12.71 -4.02
N GLU A 120 -5.81 13.68 -4.03
CA GLU A 120 -4.37 13.43 -4.00
C GLU A 120 -3.92 12.73 -2.70
N VAL A 121 -4.57 13.03 -1.57
CA VAL A 121 -4.32 12.35 -0.28
C VAL A 121 -5.11 11.04 -0.12
N GLY A 122 -5.76 10.56 -1.18
CA GLY A 122 -6.47 9.27 -1.18
C GLY A 122 -7.84 9.30 -0.52
N ALA A 123 -8.41 10.49 -0.29
CA ALA A 123 -9.77 10.63 0.21
C ALA A 123 -10.75 10.19 -0.89
N THR A 124 -11.40 9.05 -0.71
CA THR A 124 -12.37 8.48 -1.66
C THR A 124 -13.78 8.75 -1.17
N PRO A 125 -14.69 9.28 -2.03
CA PRO A 125 -16.11 9.40 -1.71
C PRO A 125 -16.60 8.09 -1.11
N GLY A 126 -17.09 8.17 0.13
CA GLY A 126 -17.51 7.00 0.90
C GLY A 126 -18.48 6.16 0.10
N VAL A 127 -18.19 4.86 0.06
CA VAL A 127 -19.15 3.81 -0.27
C VAL A 127 -20.07 3.61 0.93
#